data_AF-A0A969E068-F1
#
_entry.id   AF-A0A969E068-F1
#
_cell.length_a   1.000
_cell.length_b   1.000
_cell.length_c   1.000
_cell.angle_alpha   90.00
_cell.angle_beta   90.00
_cell.angle_gamma   90.00
#
_symmetry.space_group_name_H-M   'P 1'
#
loop_
_entity.id
_entity.type
_entity.pdbx_description
1 polymer ?
#
loop_
_entity_poly.entity_id
_entity_poly.type
_entity_poly.pdbx_seq_one_letter_code
_entity_poly.pdbx_strand_id
1 'polypeptide(L)'
;MVQRSGYLVSQIAQDFEFRVKLLQPNVSPTLVTQHILDWTAGQPFLTYRLYELILQGPLSPKGKHSLEPEQSAFDAEGIWIDTYVRTNLIKYCSDPELIKHLRDICRIMIQDPRSLEMLRLYRRLRRGRTFPADLLDHVQRRLVQSGLAKLEDQELQLSNRFYGEVFNGSWLARAFKTVEARLRDEAVAAINAVFEEQRSPLETQQIPCLPQPQWREQGTVTEATS
;
A
#
# COMPACT_ATOMS: atom_id res chain seq x y z
N MET A 1 -7.57 8.21 27.08
CA MET A 1 -6.61 8.61 26.02
C MET A 1 -7.22 9.45 24.89
N VAL A 2 -8.54 9.43 24.66
CA VAL A 2 -9.22 10.17 23.58
C VAL A 2 -9.14 11.71 23.70
N GLN A 3 -9.16 12.26 24.93
CA GLN A 3 -9.16 13.72 25.14
C GLN A 3 -7.86 14.44 24.77
N ARG A 4 -6.68 13.78 24.90
CA ARG A 4 -5.40 14.39 24.51
C ARG A 4 -5.24 14.53 23.00
N SER A 5 -5.84 13.61 22.23
CA SER A 5 -5.82 13.68 20.76
C SER A 5 -6.69 14.82 20.23
N GLY A 6 -7.86 15.06 20.83
CA GLY A 6 -8.73 16.18 20.45
C GLY A 6 -8.10 17.55 20.74
N TYR A 7 -7.45 17.69 21.89
CA TYR A 7 -6.76 18.94 22.28
C TYR A 7 -5.57 19.27 21.37
N LEU A 8 -4.77 18.27 21.01
CA LEU A 8 -3.60 18.46 20.16
C LEU A 8 -4.01 18.86 18.73
N VAL A 9 -5.05 18.22 18.19
CA VAL A 9 -5.62 18.58 16.87
C VAL A 9 -6.18 19.99 16.88
N SER A 10 -6.86 20.42 17.96
CA SER A 10 -7.35 21.80 18.08
C SER A 10 -6.24 22.84 18.21
N GLN A 11 -5.14 22.53 18.91
CA GLN A 11 -3.99 23.44 19.03
C GLN A 11 -3.22 23.56 17.72
N ILE A 12 -3.01 22.44 17.01
CA ILE A 12 -2.35 22.44 15.71
C ILE A 12 -3.17 23.23 14.69
N ALA A 13 -4.50 23.09 14.70
CA ALA A 13 -5.37 23.88 13.82
C ALA A 13 -5.31 25.39 14.16
N GLN A 14 -5.34 25.75 15.44
CA GLN A 14 -5.23 27.15 15.87
C GLN A 14 -3.86 27.78 15.52
N ASP A 15 -2.76 27.05 15.73
CA ASP A 15 -1.41 27.49 15.33
C ASP A 15 -1.31 27.65 13.82
N PHE A 16 -1.82 26.68 13.06
CA PHE A 16 -1.87 26.73 11.60
C PHE A 16 -2.65 27.97 11.13
N GLU A 17 -3.87 28.19 11.64
CA GLU A 17 -4.67 29.35 11.25
C GLU A 17 -3.95 30.66 11.53
N PHE A 18 -3.33 30.79 12.70
CA PHE A 18 -2.55 31.96 13.07
C PHE A 18 -1.38 32.19 12.10
N ARG A 19 -0.62 31.13 11.80
CA ARG A 19 0.54 31.21 10.90
C ARG A 19 0.15 31.47 9.45
N VAL A 20 -0.97 30.93 8.98
CA VAL A 20 -1.51 31.27 7.65
C VAL A 20 -1.91 32.75 7.60
N LYS A 21 -2.60 33.29 8.63
CA LYS A 21 -2.90 34.74 8.68
C LYS A 21 -1.63 35.59 8.62
N LEU A 22 -0.58 35.16 9.34
CA LEU A 22 0.67 35.90 9.44
C LEU A 22 1.49 35.85 8.14
N LEU A 23 1.60 34.67 7.53
CA LEU A 23 2.46 34.44 6.36
C LEU A 23 1.72 34.69 5.04
N GLN A 24 0.40 34.55 5.02
CA GLN A 24 -0.46 34.62 3.83
C GLN A 24 -1.72 35.47 4.09
N PRO A 25 -1.58 36.79 4.30
CA PRO A 25 -2.71 37.66 4.68
C PRO A 25 -3.83 37.76 3.63
N ASN A 26 -3.58 37.31 2.40
CA ASN A 26 -4.56 37.28 1.30
C ASN A 26 -5.34 35.95 1.22
N VAL A 27 -5.08 35.01 2.11
CA VAL A 27 -5.66 33.66 2.09
C VAL A 27 -6.48 33.47 3.35
N SER A 28 -7.69 32.93 3.21
CA SER A 28 -8.56 32.59 4.34
C SER A 28 -8.10 31.28 4.98
N PRO A 29 -7.60 31.31 6.23
CA PRO A 29 -7.13 30.09 6.90
C PRO A 29 -8.24 29.07 7.12
N THR A 30 -9.47 29.54 7.34
CA THR A 30 -10.65 28.69 7.55
C THR A 30 -11.00 27.91 6.29
N LEU A 31 -10.96 28.55 5.13
CA LEU A 31 -11.27 27.90 3.86
C LEU A 31 -10.15 26.96 3.43
N VAL A 32 -8.88 27.37 3.60
CA VAL A 32 -7.73 26.47 3.40
C VAL A 32 -7.83 25.23 4.29
N THR A 33 -8.20 25.41 5.57
CA THR A 33 -8.41 24.30 6.51
C THR A 33 -9.52 23.37 6.02
N GLN A 34 -10.65 23.92 5.54
CA GLN A 34 -11.73 23.11 4.96
C GLN A 34 -11.25 22.29 3.77
N HIS A 35 -10.54 22.89 2.81
CA HIS A 35 -10.00 22.16 1.65
C HIS A 35 -9.02 21.06 2.05
N ILE A 36 -8.17 21.30 3.05
CA ILE A 36 -7.25 20.29 3.58
C ILE A 36 -8.01 19.12 4.23
N LEU A 37 -9.08 19.43 4.97
CA LEU A 37 -9.93 18.41 5.56
C LEU A 37 -10.68 17.61 4.48
N ASP A 38 -11.12 18.24 3.39
CA ASP A 38 -11.72 17.54 2.25
C ASP A 38 -10.74 16.56 1.58
N TRP A 39 -9.45 16.91 1.55
CA TRP A 39 -8.40 16.02 1.05
C TRP A 39 -8.07 14.87 2.00
N THR A 40 -8.02 15.13 3.30
CA THR A 40 -7.42 14.24 4.31
C THR A 40 -8.45 13.50 5.17
N ALA A 41 -9.71 13.91 5.10
CA ALA A 41 -10.80 13.51 6.01
C ALA A 41 -10.42 13.64 7.50
N GLY A 42 -9.56 14.62 7.84
CA GLY A 42 -9.09 14.86 9.21
C GLY A 42 -8.12 13.82 9.76
N GLN A 43 -7.53 12.97 8.91
CA GLN A 43 -6.53 12.00 9.35
C GLN A 43 -5.28 12.74 9.90
N PRO A 44 -4.93 12.61 11.19
CA PRO A 44 -3.95 13.47 11.85
C PRO A 44 -2.60 13.56 11.14
N PHE A 45 -2.07 12.43 10.67
CA PHE A 45 -0.81 12.39 9.93
C PHE A 45 -0.87 13.23 8.65
N LEU A 46 -1.85 12.98 7.76
CA LEU A 46 -1.95 13.71 6.51
C LEU A 46 -2.30 15.18 6.73
N THR A 47 -3.24 15.48 7.62
CA THR A 47 -3.64 16.86 7.93
C THR A 47 -2.44 17.67 8.42
N TYR A 48 -1.65 17.10 9.34
CA TYR A 48 -0.43 17.74 9.84
C TYR A 48 0.62 17.94 8.72
N ARG A 49 0.86 16.93 7.87
CA ARG A 49 1.82 17.07 6.76
C ARG A 49 1.38 18.13 5.75
N LEU A 50 0.09 18.20 5.40
CA LEU A 50 -0.41 19.25 4.51
C LEU A 50 -0.24 20.64 5.14
N TYR A 51 -0.50 20.78 6.44
CA TYR A 51 -0.26 22.04 7.16
C TYR A 51 1.20 22.47 7.08
N GLU A 52 2.14 21.58 7.40
CA GLU A 52 3.58 21.89 7.31
C GLU A 52 4.00 22.27 5.89
N LEU A 53 3.55 21.52 4.88
CA LEU A 53 3.93 21.77 3.49
C LEU A 53 3.39 23.10 2.97
N ILE A 54 2.14 23.46 3.30
CA ILE A 54 1.54 24.74 2.90
C ILE A 54 2.25 25.92 3.56
N LEU A 55 2.72 25.75 4.81
CA LEU A 55 3.49 26.77 5.51
C LEU A 55 4.93 26.91 4.97
N GLN A 56 5.49 25.86 4.34
CA GLN A 56 6.83 25.83 3.76
C GLN A 56 6.88 26.15 2.26
N GLY A 57 5.75 26.04 1.55
CA GLY A 57 5.64 26.19 0.10
C GLY A 57 5.49 27.64 -0.39
N PRO A 58 5.53 27.85 -1.72
CA PRO A 58 5.34 29.18 -2.31
C PRO A 58 3.94 29.74 -2.00
N LEU A 59 3.94 31.02 -1.64
CA LEU A 59 2.82 31.78 -1.11
C LEU A 59 1.76 32.06 -2.19
N SER A 60 0.52 31.58 -1.98
CA SER A 60 -0.73 32.03 -2.62
C SER A 60 -0.80 31.94 -4.17
N PRO A 61 -2.00 31.81 -4.77
CA PRO A 61 -2.18 31.85 -6.23
C PRO A 61 -1.84 33.19 -6.93
N LYS A 62 -1.27 34.19 -6.24
CA LYS A 62 -0.88 35.49 -6.84
C LYS A 62 0.43 35.39 -7.64
N GLY A 63 0.35 34.61 -8.71
CA GLY A 63 1.37 34.50 -9.75
C GLY A 63 0.75 33.93 -11.03
N LYS A 64 -0.26 34.62 -11.60
CA LYS A 64 -0.74 34.56 -13.02
C LYS A 64 -2.24 34.35 -13.26
N HIS A 65 -3.08 34.12 -12.26
CA HIS A 65 -4.53 34.18 -12.50
C HIS A 65 -5.07 35.51 -11.99
N SER A 66 -5.26 36.46 -12.92
CA SER A 66 -6.29 37.48 -12.73
C SER A 66 -7.55 36.74 -12.33
N LEU A 67 -8.04 37.01 -11.12
CA LEU A 67 -9.34 36.55 -10.68
C LEU A 67 -10.32 37.00 -11.76
N GLU A 68 -10.90 36.06 -12.51
CA GLU A 68 -12.05 36.42 -13.32
C GLU A 68 -13.13 36.92 -12.36
N PRO A 69 -13.87 37.97 -12.72
CA PRO A 69 -14.77 38.68 -11.80
C PRO A 69 -15.91 37.82 -11.21
N GLU A 70 -16.08 36.56 -11.66
CA GLU A 70 -17.13 35.64 -11.20
C GLU A 70 -16.67 34.56 -10.21
N GLN A 71 -15.36 34.36 -9.96
CA GLN A 71 -14.89 33.29 -9.06
C GLN A 71 -14.88 33.72 -7.59
N SER A 72 -15.56 32.93 -6.75
CA SER A 72 -15.57 33.17 -5.31
C SER A 72 -14.19 32.89 -4.69
N ALA A 73 -13.90 33.52 -3.55
CA ALA A 73 -12.66 33.27 -2.81
C ALA A 73 -12.50 31.79 -2.41
N PHE A 74 -13.62 31.10 -2.15
CA PHE A 74 -13.63 29.68 -1.84
C PHE A 74 -13.15 28.81 -3.00
N ASP A 75 -13.60 29.12 -4.22
CA ASP A 75 -13.24 28.38 -5.42
C ASP A 75 -11.76 28.58 -5.76
N ALA A 76 -11.26 29.82 -5.64
CA ALA A 76 -9.87 30.14 -5.92
C ALA A 76 -8.89 29.44 -4.96
N GLU A 77 -9.20 29.42 -3.66
CA GLU A 77 -8.38 28.73 -2.66
C GLU A 77 -8.44 27.21 -2.81
N GLY A 78 -9.62 26.67 -3.15
CA GLY A 78 -9.80 25.25 -3.44
C GLY A 78 -9.00 24.78 -4.64
N ILE A 79 -9.07 25.51 -5.75
CA ILE A 79 -8.28 25.21 -6.96
C ILE A 79 -6.79 25.23 -6.66
N TRP A 80 -6.34 26.20 -5.86
CA TRP A 80 -4.95 26.29 -5.45
C TRP A 80 -4.52 25.09 -4.60
N ILE A 81 -5.28 24.74 -3.56
CA ILE A 81 -4.97 23.57 -2.70
C ILE A 81 -5.01 22.28 -3.51
N ASP A 82 -6.01 22.08 -4.37
CA ASP A 82 -6.10 20.93 -5.27
C ASP A 82 -4.86 20.81 -6.17
N THR A 83 -4.46 21.92 -6.78
CA THR A 83 -3.27 21.97 -7.65
C THR A 83 -2.00 21.69 -6.86
N TYR A 84 -1.89 22.26 -5.66
CA TYR A 84 -0.75 22.10 -4.77
C TYR A 84 -0.60 20.65 -4.33
N VAL A 85 -1.68 20.01 -3.86
CA VAL A 85 -1.68 18.60 -3.42
C VAL A 85 -1.30 17.68 -4.58
N ARG A 86 -1.95 17.83 -5.74
CA ARG A 86 -1.65 16.99 -6.91
C ARG A 86 -0.21 17.14 -7.38
N THR A 87 0.31 18.36 -7.41
CA THR A 87 1.65 18.63 -7.95
C THR A 87 2.74 18.22 -6.95
N ASN A 88 2.64 18.70 -5.70
CA ASN A 88 3.72 18.59 -4.73
C ASN A 88 3.65 17.32 -3.87
N LEU A 89 2.46 16.75 -3.63
CA LEU A 89 2.32 15.57 -2.78
C LEU A 89 2.02 14.29 -3.55
N ILE A 90 1.50 14.38 -4.78
CA ILE A 90 1.18 13.19 -5.59
C ILE A 90 2.18 13.00 -6.72
N LYS A 91 2.45 14.05 -7.51
CA LYS A 91 3.32 13.95 -8.70
C LYS A 91 4.81 14.06 -8.38
N TYR A 92 5.19 15.04 -7.57
CA TYR A 92 6.59 15.36 -7.27
C TYR A 92 6.89 15.31 -5.76
N CYS A 93 6.24 14.38 -5.05
CA CYS A 93 6.45 14.19 -3.61
C CYS A 93 7.93 13.95 -3.29
N SER A 94 8.52 14.89 -2.55
CA SER A 94 9.88 14.80 -2.01
C SER A 94 9.92 14.52 -0.50
N ASP A 95 8.76 14.50 0.15
CA ASP A 95 8.62 14.28 1.59
C ASP A 95 8.96 12.82 1.99
N PRO A 96 10.08 12.58 2.72
CA PRO A 96 10.50 11.23 3.09
C PRO A 96 9.52 10.51 4.00
N GLU A 97 8.88 11.23 4.94
CA GLU A 97 7.95 10.64 5.91
C GLU A 97 6.65 10.25 5.21
N LEU A 98 6.15 11.09 4.31
CA LEU A 98 4.99 10.76 3.48
C LEU A 98 5.29 9.57 2.56
N ILE A 99 6.46 9.54 1.90
CA ILE A 99 6.88 8.42 1.06
C ILE A 99 6.96 7.12 1.87
N LYS A 100 7.55 7.16 3.07
CA LYS A 100 7.64 6.02 3.98
C LYS A 100 6.24 5.52 4.36
N HIS A 101 5.36 6.43 4.77
CA HIS A 101 3.98 6.12 5.10
C HIS A 101 3.22 5.45 3.95
N LEU A 102 3.31 6.02 2.74
CA LEU A 102 2.69 5.44 1.54
C LEU A 102 3.25 4.06 1.20
N ARG A 103 4.56 3.84 1.43
CA ARG A 103 5.21 2.52 1.26
C ARG A 103 4.69 1.51 2.27
N ASP A 104 4.49 1.90 3.52
CA ASP A 104 3.93 1.03 4.55
C ASP A 104 2.49 0.60 4.22
N ILE A 105 1.67 1.52 3.71
CA ILE A 105 0.33 1.17 3.20
C ILE A 105 0.45 0.17 2.04
N CYS A 106 1.32 0.44 1.06
CA CYS A 106 1.56 -0.50 -0.07
C CYS A 106 1.94 -1.89 0.44
N ARG A 107 2.85 -1.94 1.42
CA ARG A 107 3.34 -3.18 2.02
C ARG A 107 2.21 -3.97 2.66
N ILE A 108 1.35 -3.33 3.45
CA ILE A 108 0.17 -3.97 4.06
C ILE A 108 -0.75 -4.54 2.97
N MET A 109 -1.00 -3.78 1.90
CA MET A 109 -1.90 -4.20 0.82
C MET A 109 -1.37 -5.36 -0.04
N ILE A 110 -0.05 -5.53 -0.13
CA ILE A 110 0.58 -6.51 -1.04
C ILE A 110 1.02 -7.78 -0.31
N GLN A 111 1.53 -7.66 0.92
CA GLN A 111 2.10 -8.78 1.69
C GLN A 111 1.05 -9.59 2.44
N ASP A 112 -0.20 -9.13 2.50
CA ASP A 112 -1.26 -9.87 3.15
C ASP A 112 -1.58 -11.18 2.40
N PRO A 113 -1.83 -12.30 3.10
CA PRO A 113 -2.27 -13.54 2.47
C PRO A 113 -3.56 -13.37 1.65
N ARG A 114 -4.47 -12.48 2.08
CA ARG A 114 -5.72 -12.15 1.38
C ARG A 114 -5.62 -10.85 0.57
N SER A 115 -4.42 -10.45 0.16
CA SER A 115 -4.15 -9.24 -0.63
C SER A 115 -4.98 -9.12 -1.91
N LEU A 116 -5.23 -10.22 -2.64
CA LEU A 116 -6.13 -10.19 -3.82
C LEU A 116 -7.55 -9.75 -3.45
N GLU A 117 -8.06 -10.22 -2.32
CA GLU A 117 -9.40 -9.86 -1.84
C GLU A 117 -9.44 -8.43 -1.34
N MET A 118 -8.40 -8.00 -0.61
CA MET A 118 -8.22 -6.60 -0.19
C MET A 118 -8.20 -5.65 -1.38
N LEU A 119 -7.42 -5.95 -2.43
CA LEU A 119 -7.37 -5.14 -3.65
C LEU A 119 -8.71 -5.11 -4.39
N ARG A 120 -9.45 -6.24 -4.41
CA ARG A 120 -10.80 -6.30 -5.00
C ARG A 120 -11.80 -5.46 -4.23
N LEU A 121 -11.78 -5.52 -2.89
CA LEU A 121 -12.65 -4.73 -2.02
C LEU A 121 -12.32 -3.24 -2.16
N TYR A 122 -11.05 -2.88 -2.08
CA TYR A 122 -10.59 -1.49 -2.27
C TYR A 122 -11.00 -0.92 -3.63
N ARG A 123 -10.89 -1.71 -4.71
CA ARG A 123 -11.36 -1.30 -6.05
C ARG A 123 -12.86 -1.01 -6.08
N ARG A 124 -13.67 -1.68 -5.27
CA ARG A 124 -15.12 -1.40 -5.18
C ARG A 124 -15.38 -0.13 -4.38
N LEU A 125 -14.68 0.06 -3.25
CA LEU A 125 -14.76 1.30 -2.46
C LEU A 125 -14.42 2.54 -3.30
N ARG A 126 -13.33 2.49 -4.08
CA ARG A 126 -12.94 3.58 -4.99
C ARG A 126 -13.97 3.93 -6.06
N ARG A 127 -14.94 3.05 -6.34
CA ARG A 127 -16.03 3.29 -7.30
C ARG A 127 -17.27 3.87 -6.62
N GLY A 128 -17.15 4.36 -5.38
CA GLY A 128 -18.25 4.94 -4.62
C GLY A 128 -19.18 3.90 -4.00
N ARG A 129 -18.78 2.63 -3.93
CA ARG A 129 -19.57 1.61 -3.22
C ARG A 129 -19.22 1.62 -1.74
N THR A 130 -20.22 1.49 -0.89
CA THR A 130 -20.06 1.23 0.54
C THR A 130 -20.43 -0.22 0.84
N PHE A 131 -19.99 -0.73 1.98
CA PHE A 131 -20.31 -2.08 2.44
C PHE A 131 -20.67 -2.05 3.91
N PRO A 132 -21.58 -2.91 4.40
CA PRO A 132 -21.79 -3.04 5.84
C PRO A 132 -20.48 -3.35 6.57
N ALA A 133 -20.25 -2.64 7.68
CA ALA A 133 -19.09 -2.83 8.51
C ALA A 133 -19.10 -4.22 9.14
N ASP A 134 -18.06 -5.01 8.86
CA ASP A 134 -17.81 -6.30 9.50
C ASP A 134 -16.36 -6.36 9.97
N LEU A 135 -16.13 -6.06 11.24
CA LEU A 135 -14.80 -6.09 11.85
C LEU A 135 -14.29 -7.52 12.12
N LEU A 136 -15.16 -8.54 12.03
CA LEU A 136 -14.76 -9.94 12.13
C LEU A 136 -14.13 -10.40 10.81
N ASP A 137 -14.51 -9.81 9.67
CA ASP A 137 -13.85 -10.06 8.40
C ASP A 137 -12.41 -9.53 8.39
N HIS A 138 -11.48 -10.44 8.10
CA HIS A 138 -10.06 -10.13 8.00
C HIS A 138 -9.77 -9.08 6.93
N VAL A 139 -10.45 -9.16 5.77
CA VAL A 139 -10.18 -8.26 4.63
C VAL A 139 -10.57 -6.83 4.98
N GLN A 140 -11.77 -6.62 5.54
CA GLN A 140 -12.17 -5.29 6.03
C GLN A 140 -11.21 -4.76 7.09
N ARG A 141 -10.91 -5.57 8.12
CA ARG A 141 -10.04 -5.15 9.23
C ARG A 141 -8.64 -4.73 8.74
N ARG A 142 -8.03 -5.50 7.84
CA ARG A 142 -6.72 -5.18 7.26
C ARG A 142 -6.77 -3.93 6.39
N LEU A 143 -7.87 -3.72 5.66
CA LEU A 143 -8.05 -2.53 4.84
C LEU A 143 -8.26 -1.25 5.69
N VAL A 144 -8.90 -1.37 6.85
CA VAL A 144 -8.99 -0.29 7.84
C VAL A 144 -7.62 -0.04 8.49
N GLN A 145 -6.88 -1.10 8.83
CA GLN A 145 -5.52 -0.98 9.37
C GLN A 145 -4.52 -0.34 8.40
N SER A 146 -4.71 -0.54 7.08
CA SER A 146 -3.90 0.15 6.08
C SER A 146 -4.25 1.64 5.94
N GLY A 147 -5.36 2.09 6.55
CA GLY A 147 -5.84 3.45 6.44
C GLY A 147 -6.46 3.80 5.09
N LEU A 148 -6.62 2.84 4.17
CA LEU A 148 -7.29 3.05 2.87
C LEU A 148 -8.82 3.00 2.96
N ALA A 149 -9.34 2.39 4.02
CA ALA A 149 -10.76 2.42 4.35
C ALA A 149 -10.97 2.90 5.78
N LYS A 150 -12.16 3.43 6.05
CA LYS A 150 -12.63 3.78 7.39
C LYS A 150 -14.00 3.14 7.63
N LEU A 151 -14.31 2.97 8.91
CA LEU A 151 -15.65 2.61 9.35
C LEU A 151 -16.34 3.87 9.84
N GLU A 152 -17.42 4.23 9.18
CA GLU A 152 -18.24 5.39 9.51
C GLU A 152 -19.69 5.06 9.20
N ASP A 153 -20.62 5.48 10.05
CA ASP A 153 -22.06 5.21 9.88
C ASP A 153 -22.42 3.73 9.65
N GLN A 154 -21.72 2.83 10.34
CA GLN A 154 -21.86 1.37 10.20
C GLN A 154 -21.49 0.83 8.80
N GLU A 155 -20.79 1.62 8.00
CA GLU A 155 -20.33 1.25 6.68
C GLU A 155 -18.81 1.33 6.57
N LEU A 156 -18.26 0.43 5.77
CA LEU A 156 -16.91 0.51 5.24
C LEU A 156 -16.91 1.44 4.02
N GLN A 157 -16.12 2.50 4.11
CA GLN A 157 -16.01 3.52 3.07
C GLN A 157 -14.54 3.83 2.77
N LEU A 158 -14.30 4.52 1.65
CA LEU A 158 -12.96 5.05 1.33
C LEU A 158 -12.56 6.07 2.41
N SER A 159 -11.32 5.99 2.90
CA SER A 159 -10.90 6.83 4.04
C SER A 159 -10.80 8.32 3.71
N ASN A 160 -10.10 8.68 2.63
CA ASN A 160 -9.95 10.07 2.19
C ASN A 160 -9.65 10.18 0.69
N ARG A 161 -9.84 11.40 0.16
CA ARG A 161 -9.59 11.73 -1.24
C ARG A 161 -8.12 11.56 -1.62
N PHE A 162 -7.20 11.97 -0.74
CA PHE A 162 -5.76 11.89 -0.98
C PHE A 162 -5.30 10.47 -1.33
N TYR A 163 -5.67 9.48 -0.51
CA TYR A 163 -5.36 8.08 -0.79
C TYR A 163 -6.10 7.55 -2.02
N GLY A 164 -7.34 8.00 -2.26
CA GLY A 164 -8.07 7.68 -3.48
C GLY A 164 -7.33 8.07 -4.77
N GLU A 165 -6.53 9.14 -4.73
CA GLU A 165 -5.71 9.63 -5.84
C GLU A 165 -4.31 9.00 -5.90
N VAL A 166 -3.67 8.76 -4.77
CA VAL A 166 -2.36 8.10 -4.73
C VAL A 166 -2.50 6.61 -5.11
N PHE A 167 -3.41 5.91 -4.43
CA PHE A 167 -3.71 4.49 -4.65
C PHE A 167 -4.79 4.35 -5.72
N ASN A 168 -4.51 4.92 -6.89
CA ASN A 168 -5.46 5.01 -7.99
C ASN A 168 -5.57 3.72 -8.83
N GLY A 169 -6.28 3.79 -9.97
CA GLY A 169 -6.47 2.66 -10.87
C GLY A 169 -5.16 2.09 -11.44
N SER A 170 -4.20 2.96 -11.75
CA SER A 170 -2.88 2.57 -12.25
C SER A 170 -2.04 1.91 -11.17
N TRP A 171 -2.16 2.37 -9.91
CA TRP A 171 -1.57 1.66 -8.78
C TRP A 171 -2.22 0.29 -8.57
N LEU A 172 -3.56 0.20 -8.56
CA LEU A 172 -4.30 -1.06 -8.43
C LEU A 172 -3.88 -2.09 -9.48
N ALA A 173 -3.77 -1.69 -10.74
CA ALA A 173 -3.36 -2.59 -11.83
C ALA A 173 -1.95 -3.15 -11.61
N ARG A 174 -1.01 -2.33 -11.13
CA ARG A 174 0.34 -2.78 -10.77
C ARG A 174 0.32 -3.70 -9.54
N ALA A 175 -0.44 -3.33 -8.51
CA ALA A 175 -0.58 -4.12 -7.29
C ALA A 175 -1.16 -5.52 -7.56
N PHE A 176 -2.18 -5.64 -8.42
CA PHE A 176 -2.69 -6.95 -8.85
C PHE A 176 -1.60 -7.80 -9.50
N LYS A 177 -0.85 -7.25 -10.47
CA LYS A 177 0.25 -7.96 -11.12
C LYS A 177 1.32 -8.42 -10.13
N THR A 178 1.68 -7.56 -9.18
CA THR A 178 2.68 -7.89 -8.15
C THR A 178 2.21 -9.04 -7.25
N VAL A 179 0.95 -8.99 -6.77
CA VAL A 179 0.39 -10.05 -5.92
C VAL A 179 0.24 -11.36 -6.70
N GLU A 180 -0.24 -11.31 -7.95
CA GLU A 180 -0.36 -12.49 -8.81
C GLU A 180 0.99 -13.15 -9.11
N ALA A 181 2.05 -12.36 -9.33
CA ALA A 181 3.40 -12.87 -9.51
C ALA A 181 3.90 -13.57 -8.23
N ARG A 182 3.77 -12.91 -7.07
CA ARG A 182 4.15 -13.49 -5.77
C ARG A 182 3.46 -14.83 -5.51
N LEU A 183 2.14 -14.89 -5.70
CA LEU A 183 1.37 -16.12 -5.48
C LEU A 183 1.78 -17.24 -6.45
N ARG A 184 2.16 -16.90 -7.69
CA ARG A 184 2.69 -17.87 -8.66
C ARG A 184 4.03 -18.43 -8.18
N ASP A 185 4.94 -17.56 -7.75
CA ASP A 185 6.27 -17.96 -7.28
C ASP A 185 6.16 -18.83 -6.02
N GLU A 186 5.27 -18.46 -5.08
CA GLU A 186 4.95 -19.26 -3.89
C GLU A 186 4.39 -20.64 -4.26
N ALA A 187 3.49 -20.71 -5.25
CA ALA A 187 2.94 -21.98 -5.71
C ALA A 187 4.01 -22.88 -6.37
N VAL A 188 4.89 -22.32 -7.19
CA VAL A 188 6.00 -23.07 -7.80
C VAL A 188 6.97 -23.57 -6.73
N ALA A 189 7.32 -22.74 -5.76
CA ALA A 189 8.18 -23.13 -4.65
C ALA A 189 7.55 -24.27 -3.82
N ALA A 190 6.25 -24.18 -3.52
CA ALA A 190 5.53 -25.23 -2.81
C ALA A 190 5.51 -26.56 -3.58
N ILE A 191 5.28 -26.50 -4.91
CA ILE A 191 5.32 -27.69 -5.77
C ILE A 191 6.71 -28.33 -5.75
N ASN A 192 7.78 -27.54 -5.92
CA ASN A 192 9.15 -28.04 -5.91
C ASN A 192 9.51 -28.67 -4.56
N ALA A 193 9.11 -28.05 -3.44
CA ALA A 193 9.33 -28.58 -2.10
C ALA A 193 8.68 -29.96 -1.90
N VAL A 194 7.45 -30.16 -2.41
CA VAL A 194 6.77 -31.47 -2.39
C VAL A 194 7.57 -32.51 -3.20
N PHE A 195 8.06 -32.14 -4.39
CA PHE A 195 8.86 -33.07 -5.21
C PHE A 195 10.21 -33.43 -4.58
N GLU A 196 10.86 -32.49 -3.89
CA GLU A 196 12.12 -32.73 -3.18
C GLU A 196 11.94 -33.67 -1.98
N GLU A 197 10.87 -33.49 -1.19
CA GLU A 197 10.54 -34.34 -0.03
C GLU A 197 10.23 -35.80 -0.46
N GLN A 198 9.60 -36.00 -1.61
CA GLN A 198 9.29 -37.32 -2.17
C GLN A 198 10.51 -38.02 -2.80
N ARG A 199 11.62 -37.30 -3.04
CA ARG A 199 12.84 -37.87 -3.67
C ARG A 199 13.78 -38.53 -2.65
N SER A 200 13.74 -38.13 -1.39
CA SER A 200 14.68 -38.60 -0.35
C SER A 200 14.57 -40.06 0.12
N PRO A 201 13.47 -40.84 -0.04
CA PRO A 201 13.47 -42.24 0.44
C PRO A 201 14.01 -43.28 -0.55
N LEU A 202 14.25 -42.96 -1.82
CA LEU A 202 14.53 -43.98 -2.86
C LEU A 202 16.03 -44.17 -3.21
N GLU A 203 16.92 -43.29 -2.76
CA GLU A 203 18.36 -43.36 -3.10
C GLU A 203 19.24 -44.07 -2.06
N THR A 204 18.68 -44.62 -0.97
CA THR A 204 19.47 -45.33 0.06
C THR A 204 19.46 -46.86 -0.01
N GLN A 205 18.82 -47.47 -1.01
CA GLN A 205 19.04 -48.89 -1.27
C GLN A 205 20.28 -49.05 -2.15
N GLN A 206 21.44 -49.14 -1.50
CA GLN A 206 22.62 -49.77 -2.08
C GLN A 206 22.20 -51.13 -2.66
N ILE A 207 22.11 -51.19 -3.99
CA ILE A 207 22.11 -52.48 -4.70
C ILE A 207 23.44 -53.12 -4.34
N PRO A 208 23.48 -54.26 -3.63
CA PRO A 208 24.74 -54.92 -3.33
C PRO A 208 25.37 -55.30 -4.66
N CYS A 209 26.61 -54.86 -4.90
CA CYS A 209 27.39 -55.34 -6.04
C CYS A 209 27.41 -56.88 -5.98
N LEU A 210 26.82 -57.53 -6.99
CA LEU A 210 26.96 -58.97 -7.17
C LEU A 210 28.46 -59.30 -7.29
N PRO A 211 28.98 -60.29 -6.54
CA PRO A 211 30.39 -60.64 -6.64
C PRO A 211 30.69 -61.17 -8.04
N GLN A 212 31.81 -60.71 -8.62
CA GLN A 212 32.26 -61.18 -9.93
C GLN A 212 32.60 -62.68 -9.87
N PRO A 213 32.29 -63.46 -10.92
CA PRO A 213 32.55 -64.90 -10.93
C PRO A 213 34.06 -65.18 -10.94
N GLN A 214 34.54 -65.88 -9.91
CA GLN A 214 35.87 -66.48 -9.87
C GLN A 214 35.84 -67.82 -10.60
N TRP A 215 36.18 -67.82 -11.89
CA TRP A 215 36.47 -69.09 -12.58
C TRP A 215 37.85 -69.58 -12.14
N ARG A 216 37.88 -70.63 -11.32
CA ARG A 216 39.08 -71.43 -11.01
C ARG A 216 39.48 -72.22 -12.26
N GLU A 217 40.55 -71.83 -12.92
CA GLU A 217 41.30 -72.74 -13.79
C GLU A 217 42.27 -73.57 -12.93
N GLN A 218 41.79 -74.69 -12.40
CA GLN A 218 42.65 -75.79 -11.96
C GLN A 218 41.96 -77.11 -12.25
N GLY A 219 42.56 -77.95 -13.10
CA GLY A 219 42.12 -79.32 -13.30
C GLY A 219 42.52 -79.93 -14.63
N THR A 220 43.82 -80.23 -14.76
CA THR A 220 44.38 -81.21 -15.70
C THR A 220 43.62 -82.54 -15.65
N VAL A 221 43.27 -83.13 -16.81
CA VAL A 221 43.18 -84.59 -16.96
C VAL A 221 43.81 -85.02 -18.28
N THR A 222 44.71 -85.97 -18.11
CA THR A 222 45.55 -86.76 -19.01
C THR A 222 44.79 -87.76 -19.90
N GLU A 223 45.44 -88.14 -21.02
CA GLU A 223 45.41 -89.47 -21.69
C GLU A 223 44.08 -89.94 -22.35
N ALA A 224 44.02 -90.73 -23.42
CA ALA A 224 44.96 -91.35 -24.36
C ALA A 224 44.14 -91.97 -25.53
N THR A 225 44.80 -92.17 -26.68
CA THR A 225 44.62 -93.25 -27.68
C THR A 225 43.25 -93.55 -28.31
N SER A 226 43.14 -93.33 -29.63
CA SER A 226 43.06 -94.40 -30.65
C SER A 226 43.40 -93.84 -32.03
#